data_AF-A0A660S0C7-F1
#
_entry.id   AF-A0A660S0C7-F1
#
_cell.length_a   1.000
_cell.length_b   1.000
_cell.length_c   1.000
_cell.angle_alpha   90.00
_cell.angle_beta   90.00
_cell.angle_gamma   90.00
#
_symmetry.space_group_name_H-M   'P 1'
#
loop_
_entity.id
_entity.type
_entity.pdbx_description
1 polymer ?
#
loop_
_entity_poly.entity_id
_entity_poly.type
_entity_poly.pdbx_seq_one_letter_code
_entity_poly.pdbx_strand_id
1 'polypeptide(L)' 'MVKEKTKKKKKLGPGVCNFCGKKQPLCYICPNCGFTICQRCFIEHQKLFTQNGITWLCINCSSWHTL' A
#
# COMPACT_ATOMS: atom_id res chain seq x y z
N MET A 1 4.73 25.28 20.60
CA MET A 1 4.05 24.02 20.23
C MET A 1 4.27 23.78 18.75
N VAL A 2 5.21 22.90 18.39
CA VAL A 2 5.42 22.48 17.00
C VAL A 2 4.16 21.73 16.60
N LYS A 3 3.28 22.39 15.82
CA LYS A 3 2.17 21.73 15.14
C LYS A 3 2.80 20.80 14.10
N GLU A 4 3.18 19.61 14.54
CA GLU A 4 3.61 18.52 13.69
C GLU A 4 2.39 18.16 12.85
N LYS A 5 2.28 18.82 11.69
CA LYS A 5 1.25 18.55 10.69
C LYS A 5 1.45 17.09 10.33
N THR A 6 0.65 16.19 10.91
CA THR A 6 0.66 14.76 10.61
C THR A 6 0.44 14.64 9.12
N LYS A 7 1.54 14.55 8.38
CA LYS A 7 1.57 14.56 6.92
C LYS A 7 0.82 13.29 6.56
N LYS A 8 -0.46 13.39 6.19
CA LYS A 8 -1.30 12.25 5.81
C LYS A 8 -0.49 11.46 4.79
N LYS A 9 0.13 10.35 5.21
CA LYS A 9 0.99 9.54 4.35
C LYS A 9 0.10 9.12 3.19
N LYS A 10 0.44 9.55 1.97
CA LYS A 10 -0.39 9.31 0.78
C LYS A 10 -0.55 7.79 0.66
N LYS A 11 -1.77 7.29 0.86
CA LYS A 11 -2.09 5.85 0.75
C LYS A 11 -2.05 5.35 -0.70
N LEU A 12 -2.11 6.27 -1.66
CA LEU A 12 -2.14 5.99 -3.08
C LEU A 12 -1.38 7.07 -3.86
N GLY A 13 -0.58 6.67 -4.85
CA GLY A 13 0.09 7.59 -5.76
C GLY A 13 1.01 6.88 -6.77
N PRO A 14 1.59 7.63 -7.72
CA PRO A 14 2.55 7.07 -8.67
C PRO A 14 3.84 6.66 -7.96
N GLY A 15 4.38 5.50 -8.32
CA GLY A 15 5.57 4.96 -7.67
C GLY A 15 6.08 3.70 -8.33
N VAL A 16 7.20 3.19 -7.81
CA VAL A 16 7.73 1.86 -8.17
C VAL A 16 7.04 0.85 -7.28
N CYS A 17 6.49 -0.22 -7.85
CA CYS A 17 5.97 -1.35 -7.08
C CYS A 17 7.14 -2.16 -6.52
N ASN A 18 7.20 -2.37 -5.20
CA ASN A 18 8.20 -3.23 -4.58
C ASN A 18 8.00 -4.72 -4.90
N PHE A 19 6.81 -5.12 -5.36
CA PHE A 19 6.50 -6.51 -5.69
C PHE A 19 6.99 -6.90 -7.10
N CYS A 20 6.68 -6.08 -8.12
CA CYS A 20 7.05 -6.37 -9.51
C CYS A 20 8.18 -5.50 -10.06
N GLY A 21 8.67 -4.53 -9.28
CA GLY A 21 9.73 -3.60 -9.69
C GLY A 21 9.33 -2.57 -10.75
N LYS A 22 8.07 -2.57 -11.21
CA LYS A 22 7.63 -1.68 -12.30
C LYS A 22 7.17 -0.33 -11.75
N LYS A 23 7.53 0.76 -12.44
CA LYS A 23 6.93 2.09 -12.25
C LYS A 23 5.48 2.04 -12.72
N GLN A 24 4.55 2.43 -11.86
CA GLN A 24 3.14 2.50 -12.16
C GLN A 24 2.58 3.85 -11.72
N PRO A 25 1.58 4.38 -12.44
CA PRO A 25 0.95 5.65 -12.08
C PRO A 25 0.12 5.55 -10.80
N LEU A 26 -0.24 4.33 -10.39
CA LEU A 26 -1.12 4.07 -9.27
C LEU A 26 -0.62 2.89 -8.44
N CYS A 27 0.03 3.21 -7.34
CA CYS A 27 0.54 2.28 -6.33
C CYS A 27 -0.09 2.59 -4.98
N TYR A 28 -0.58 1.55 -4.30
CA TYR A 28 -0.95 1.62 -2.91
C TYR A 28 0.30 1.60 -2.05
N ILE A 29 0.34 2.48 -1.07
CA ILE A 29 1.51 2.71 -0.21
C ILE A 29 1.08 2.38 1.22
N CYS A 30 1.76 1.41 1.82
CA CYS A 30 1.55 1.08 3.22
C CYS A 30 2.00 2.25 4.09
N PRO A 31 1.14 2.83 4.95
CA PRO A 31 1.49 3.96 5.79
C PRO A 31 2.45 3.58 6.93
N ASN A 32 2.52 2.30 7.32
CA ASN A 32 3.43 1.83 8.37
C ASN A 32 4.86 1.66 7.86
N CYS A 33 5.09 0.82 6.85
CA CYS A 33 6.43 0.50 6.35
C CYS A 33 6.85 1.25 5.08
N GLY A 34 5.93 1.93 4.39
CA GLY A 34 6.20 2.58 3.12
C GLY A 34 6.22 1.61 1.92
N PHE A 35 5.84 0.34 2.10
CA PHE A 35 5.77 -0.64 1.03
C PHE A 35 4.78 -0.22 -0.05
N THR A 36 5.22 -0.27 -1.31
CA THR A 36 4.41 0.12 -2.46
C THR A 36 3.99 -1.11 -3.26
N ILE A 37 2.69 -1.29 -3.52
CA ILE A 37 2.18 -2.30 -4.45
C ILE A 37 1.39 -1.62 -5.55
N CYS A 38 1.56 -2.05 -6.80
CA CYS A 38 0.69 -1.55 -7.86
C CYS A 38 -0.69 -2.23 -7.81
N GLN A 39 -1.70 -1.55 -8.36
CA GLN A 39 -3.07 -2.07 -8.43
C GLN A 39 -3.13 -3.44 -9.15
N ARG A 40 -2.30 -3.66 -10.18
CA ARG A 40 -2.23 -4.95 -10.88
C ARG A 40 -1.80 -6.10 -9.98
N CYS A 41 -0.64 -5.98 -9.32
CA CYS A 41 -0.15 -7.01 -8.40
C CYS A 41 -1.12 -7.21 -7.23
N PHE A 42 -1.73 -6.12 -6.76
CA PHE A 42 -2.75 -6.20 -5.72
C PHE A 42 -3.99 -7.00 -6.17
N ILE A 43 -4.50 -6.76 -7.39
CA ILE A 43 -5.68 -7.49 -7.92
C ILE A 43 -5.33 -8.95 -8.24
N GLU A 44 -4.18 -9.19 -8.86
CA GLU A 44 -3.73 -10.53 -9.27
C GLU A 44 -3.53 -11.44 -8.04
N HIS A 45 -2.98 -10.87 -6.96
CA HIS A 45 -2.74 -11.56 -5.71
C HIS A 45 -3.73 -11.16 -4.61
N GLN A 46 -4.91 -10.64 -4.95
CA GLN A 46 -5.86 -10.12 -3.97
C GLN A 46 -6.21 -11.17 -2.91
N LYS A 47 -6.24 -12.46 -3.27
CA LYS A 47 -6.50 -13.58 -2.36
C LYS A 47 -5.39 -13.78 -1.32
N LEU A 48 -4.16 -13.38 -1.63
CA LEU A 48 -3.02 -13.42 -0.71
C LEU A 48 -3.01 -12.21 0.21
N PHE A 49 -3.50 -11.08 -0.29
CA PHE A 49 -3.41 -9.79 0.36
C PHE A 49 -4.68 -9.41 1.13
N THR A 50 -5.81 -10.02 0.82
CA THR A 50 -7.14 -9.60 1.28
C THR A 50 -8.00 -10.82 1.60
N GLN A 51 -8.58 -10.86 2.81
CA GLN A 51 -9.52 -11.91 3.19
C GLN A 51 -10.99 -11.59 2.83
N ASN A 52 -11.41 -10.31 2.87
CA ASN A 52 -12.82 -9.91 2.75
C ASN A 52 -13.10 -8.79 1.73
N GLY A 53 -12.21 -8.56 0.77
CA GLY A 53 -12.27 -7.44 -0.20
C GLY A 53 -11.99 -6.03 0.36
N ILE A 54 -12.12 -5.84 1.68
CA ILE A 54 -12.10 -4.51 2.33
C ILE A 54 -10.75 -4.19 2.99
N THR A 55 -10.02 -5.21 3.42
CA THR A 55 -8.77 -5.07 4.19
C THR A 55 -7.60 -5.65 3.44
N TRP A 56 -6.59 -4.82 3.17
CA TRP A 56 -5.30 -5.28 2.64
C TRP A 56 -4.28 -5.47 3.77
N LEU A 57 -3.70 -6.67 3.85
CA LEU A 57 -2.54 -7.02 4.67
C LEU A 57 -1.23 -6.69 3.95
N CYS A 58 -0.39 -5.85 4.54
CA CYS A 58 0.94 -5.59 3.99
C CYS A 58 1.91 -6.72 4.32
N ILE A 59 2.51 -7.37 3.32
CA ILE A 59 3.48 -8.48 3.51
C ILE A 59 4.79 -8.06 4.18
N ASN A 60 5.13 -6.77 4.18
CA ASN A 60 6.38 -6.31 4.77
C ASN A 60 6.27 -6.04 6.27
N CYS A 61 5.09 -5.65 6.76
CA CYS A 61 4.89 -5.30 8.17
C CYS A 61 3.74 -6.06 8.84
N SER A 62 3.11 -6.99 8.11
CA SER A 62 1.95 -7.78 8.53
C SER A 62 0.84 -6.94 9.17
N SER A 63 0.76 -5.66 8.79
CA SER A 63 -0.23 -4.72 9.32
C SER A 63 -1.47 -4.75 8.44
N TRP A 64 -2.61 -4.87 9.10
CA TRP A 64 -3.92 -4.78 8.45
C TRP A 64 -4.25 -3.32 8.20
N HIS A 65 -4.53 -3.00 6.94
CA HIS A 65 -5.01 -1.70 6.54
C HIS A 65 -6.36 -1.84 5.84
N THR A 66 -7.31 -1.00 6.25
CA THR A 66 -8.54 -0.80 5.47
C THR A 66 -8.17 0.02 4.23
N LEU A 67 -8.50 -0.53 3.06
CA LEU A 67 -8.30 0.12 1.77
C LEU A 67 -9.09 1.43 1.66
#